data_AF-A0A956M8R6-F1
#
_entry.id   AF-A0A956M8R6-F1
#
_cell.length_a   1.000
_cell.length_b   1.000
_cell.length_c   1.000
_cell.angle_alpha   90.00
_cell.angle_beta   90.00
_cell.angle_gamma   90.00
#
_symmetry.space_group_name_H-M   'P 1'
#
loop_
_entity.id
_entity.type
_entity.pdbx_description
1 polymer ?
#
loop_
_entity_poly.entity_id
_entity_poly.type
_entity_poly.pdbx_seq_one_letter_code
_entity_poly.pdbx_strand_id
1 'polypeptide(L)'
;MNFQNTVIKKYWPAEDKNPDGDPIPQLHIQCEVELDNSMQVGFLFTSMVKGLMQINFVHEDTGESFSLEAATLKPFNVKQKKMKIGKGEDAAIVLAEFAQLKIITLLDEQGKLMQDLYPFFNRVLSMDVEDLPSMKFGTTAEDKAEEDAIGAVAPDSPEDTSENE
;
A
#
# COMPACT_ATOMS: atom_id res chain seq x y z
N MET A 1 3.16 1.72 8.62
CA MET A 1 4.14 0.67 8.95
C MET A 1 5.49 1.13 8.45
N ASN A 2 6.51 1.10 9.31
CA ASN A 2 7.85 1.56 8.97
C ASN A 2 8.77 0.37 8.63
N PHE A 3 9.63 0.56 7.63
CA PHE A 3 10.64 -0.38 7.15
C PHE A 3 11.99 0.34 7.05
N GLN A 4 12.96 -0.10 7.84
CA GLN A 4 14.32 0.43 7.81
C GLN A 4 15.14 -0.23 6.70
N ASN A 5 16.30 0.34 6.37
CA ASN A 5 17.23 -0.22 5.39
C ASN A 5 16.61 -0.53 4.01
N THR A 6 15.70 0.33 3.55
CA THR A 6 15.08 0.24 2.24
C THR A 6 16.00 0.79 1.16
N VAL A 7 16.13 0.10 0.03
CA VAL A 7 16.90 0.57 -1.12
C VAL A 7 16.11 0.43 -2.40
N ILE A 8 15.95 1.54 -3.12
CA ILE A 8 15.38 1.55 -4.46
C ILE A 8 16.44 1.05 -5.45
N LYS A 9 16.22 -0.13 -6.03
CA LYS A 9 17.17 -0.84 -6.91
C LYS A 9 16.99 -0.50 -8.37
N LYS A 10 15.75 -0.22 -8.78
CA LYS A 10 15.41 0.09 -10.17
C LYS A 10 14.11 0.88 -10.23
N TYR A 11 13.99 1.79 -11.18
CA TYR A 11 12.71 2.39 -11.55
C TYR A 11 12.67 2.65 -13.06
N TRP A 12 11.49 2.58 -13.67
CA TRP A 12 11.31 2.80 -15.11
C TRP A 12 9.86 3.19 -15.44
N PRO A 13 9.66 4.03 -16.48
CA PRO A 13 8.32 4.28 -17.00
C PRO A 13 7.76 3.02 -17.66
N ALA A 14 6.48 2.81 -17.50
CA ALA A 14 5.71 1.73 -18.12
C ALA A 14 4.35 2.28 -18.57
N GLU A 15 3.66 1.51 -19.39
CA GLU A 15 2.31 1.81 -19.85
C GLU A 15 1.40 0.66 -19.46
N ASP A 16 0.25 1.01 -18.91
CA ASP A 16 -0.87 0.09 -18.65
C ASP A 16 -2.08 0.55 -19.47
N LYS A 17 -3.16 -0.22 -19.47
CA LYS A 17 -4.39 0.17 -20.16
C LYS A 17 -5.54 0.29 -19.18
N ASN A 18 -6.32 1.36 -19.33
CA ASN A 18 -7.60 1.46 -18.64
C ASN A 18 -8.60 0.41 -19.22
N PRO A 19 -9.77 0.20 -18.60
CA PRO A 19 -10.79 -0.71 -19.12
C PRO A 19 -11.25 -0.39 -20.56
N ASP A 20 -11.20 0.88 -20.95
CA ASP A 20 -11.56 1.36 -22.28
C ASP A 20 -10.44 1.17 -23.34
N GLY A 21 -9.25 0.75 -22.90
CA GLY A 21 -8.08 0.49 -23.73
C GLY A 21 -7.11 1.67 -23.90
N ASP A 22 -7.38 2.82 -23.29
CA ASP A 22 -6.49 3.98 -23.32
C ASP A 22 -5.23 3.75 -22.48
N PRO A 23 -4.07 4.24 -22.96
CA PRO A 23 -2.82 4.10 -22.23
C PRO A 23 -2.81 4.95 -20.96
N ILE A 24 -2.40 4.33 -19.84
CA ILE A 24 -2.11 4.99 -18.57
C ILE A 24 -0.60 4.92 -18.33
N PRO A 25 0.11 6.06 -18.42
CA PRO A 25 1.51 6.13 -18.02
C PRO A 25 1.69 5.82 -16.54
N GLN A 26 2.62 4.92 -16.22
CA GLN A 26 2.93 4.50 -14.87
C GLN A 26 4.42 4.55 -14.62
N LEU A 27 4.80 4.77 -13.35
CA LEU A 27 6.16 4.59 -12.88
C LEU A 27 6.22 3.28 -12.08
N HIS A 28 7.08 2.36 -12.53
CA HIS A 28 7.34 1.11 -11.82
C HIS A 28 8.62 1.29 -11.01
N ILE A 29 8.55 1.04 -9.71
CA ILE A 29 9.65 1.16 -8.76
C ILE A 29 9.89 -0.21 -8.13
N GLN A 30 11.11 -0.70 -8.20
CA GLN A 30 11.54 -1.91 -7.53
C GLN A 30 12.47 -1.54 -6.39
N CYS A 31 12.03 -1.83 -5.17
CA CYS A 31 12.82 -1.64 -3.97
C CYS A 31 13.01 -2.96 -3.23
N GLU A 32 14.02 -2.96 -2.38
CA GLU A 32 14.31 -4.05 -1.46
C GLU A 32 14.29 -3.48 -0.05
N VAL A 33 13.51 -4.12 0.82
CA VAL A 33 13.28 -3.65 2.19
C VAL A 33 13.71 -4.74 3.15
N GLU A 34 14.44 -4.38 4.20
CA GLU A 34 14.77 -5.31 5.27
C GLU A 34 13.50 -5.59 6.10
N LEU A 35 13.36 -6.84 6.53
CA LEU A 35 12.25 -7.29 7.35
C LEU A 35 12.78 -7.65 8.74
N ASP A 36 12.30 -6.91 9.74
CA ASP A 36 12.67 -7.08 11.14
C ASP A 36 11.79 -8.13 11.84
N ASN A 37 10.54 -8.29 11.40
CA ASN A 37 9.58 -9.19 12.04
C ASN A 37 8.46 -9.66 11.10
N SER A 38 7.73 -10.69 11.54
CA SER A 38 6.62 -11.28 10.78
C SER A 38 5.41 -10.35 10.61
N MET A 39 5.23 -9.34 11.48
CA MET A 39 4.11 -8.39 11.36
C MET A 39 4.30 -7.48 10.14
N GLN A 40 5.53 -7.09 9.84
CA GLN A 40 5.85 -6.35 8.61
C GLN A 40 5.47 -7.14 7.35
N VAL A 41 5.73 -8.44 7.33
CA VAL A 41 5.31 -9.32 6.23
C VAL A 41 3.80 -9.37 6.10
N GLY A 42 3.08 -9.61 7.21
CA GLY A 42 1.61 -9.62 7.23
C GLY A 42 0.99 -8.30 6.79
N PHE A 43 1.60 -7.18 7.17
CA PHE A 43 1.21 -5.85 6.73
C PHE A 43 1.38 -5.69 5.22
N LEU A 44 2.55 -6.01 4.66
CA LEU A 44 2.80 -5.92 3.21
C LEU A 44 1.81 -6.77 2.41
N PHE A 45 1.49 -7.98 2.87
CA PHE A 45 0.46 -8.81 2.24
C PHE A 45 -0.92 -8.15 2.28
N THR A 46 -1.29 -7.56 3.43
CA THR A 46 -2.58 -6.88 3.59
C THR A 46 -2.67 -5.65 2.68
N SER A 47 -1.63 -4.81 2.66
CA SER A 47 -1.59 -3.60 1.85
C SER A 47 -1.56 -3.93 0.35
N MET A 48 -0.88 -5.01 -0.06
CA MET A 48 -0.95 -5.53 -1.44
C MET A 48 -2.39 -5.86 -1.87
N VAL A 49 -3.18 -6.47 -0.97
CA VAL A 49 -4.58 -6.83 -1.25
C VAL A 49 -5.49 -5.60 -1.27
N LYS A 50 -5.27 -4.64 -0.37
CA LYS A 50 -6.02 -3.36 -0.34
C LYS A 50 -5.71 -2.47 -1.55
N GLY A 51 -4.52 -2.63 -2.13
CA GLY A 51 -4.08 -1.94 -3.33
C GLY A 51 -3.51 -0.56 -3.02
N LEU A 52 -4.37 0.45 -2.85
CA LEU A 52 -3.97 1.85 -2.79
C LEU A 52 -3.37 2.23 -1.42
N MET A 53 -2.16 2.74 -1.46
CA MET A 53 -1.40 3.15 -0.27
C MET A 53 -0.60 4.42 -0.54
N GLN A 54 -0.28 5.12 0.55
CA GLN A 54 0.72 6.17 0.55
C GLN A 54 2.05 5.57 0.98
N ILE A 55 3.11 5.89 0.25
CA ILE A 55 4.46 5.43 0.57
C ILE A 55 5.38 6.64 0.69
N ASN A 56 6.01 6.81 1.84
CA ASN A 56 6.98 7.87 2.07
C ASN A 56 8.37 7.24 2.20
N PHE A 57 9.32 7.72 1.39
CA PHE A 57 10.73 7.40 1.51
C PHE A 57 11.45 8.55 2.18
N VAL A 58 12.32 8.26 3.14
CA VAL A 58 13.11 9.25 3.86
C VAL A 58 14.57 8.85 3.81
N HIS A 59 15.42 9.75 3.34
CA HIS A 59 16.86 9.54 3.36
C HIS A 59 17.39 9.70 4.80
N GLU A 60 18.00 8.65 5.35
CA GLU A 60 18.37 8.62 6.77
C GLU A 60 19.38 9.71 7.15
N ASP A 61 20.36 9.99 6.28
CA ASP A 61 21.40 10.98 6.56
C ASP A 61 20.96 12.45 6.35
N THR A 62 20.15 12.74 5.33
CA THR A 62 19.80 14.12 4.95
C THR A 62 18.46 14.56 5.52
N GLY A 63 17.59 13.62 5.88
CA GLY A 63 16.21 13.89 6.28
C GLY A 63 15.29 14.31 5.14
N GLU A 64 15.78 14.34 3.90
CA GLU A 64 14.96 14.60 2.72
C GLU A 64 13.94 13.47 2.55
N SER A 65 12.73 13.84 2.12
CA SER A 65 11.63 12.90 1.94
C SER A 65 11.05 12.97 0.52
N PHE A 66 10.56 11.82 0.07
CA PHE A 66 9.87 11.66 -1.20
C PHE A 66 8.63 10.80 -1.00
N SER A 67 7.48 11.32 -1.41
CA SER A 67 6.19 10.71 -1.14
C SER A 67 5.51 10.27 -2.43
N LEU A 68 4.98 9.06 -2.41
CA LEU A 68 4.05 8.53 -3.38
C LEU A 68 2.67 8.57 -2.74
N GLU A 69 1.85 9.54 -3.13
CA GLU A 69 0.51 9.72 -2.56
C GLU A 69 -0.43 8.57 -2.91
N ALA A 70 -0.31 8.04 -4.13
CA ALA A 70 -1.16 6.98 -4.65
C ALA A 70 -0.30 5.91 -5.30
N ALA A 71 -0.01 4.84 -4.56
CA ALA A 71 0.80 3.74 -5.01
C ALA A 71 0.10 2.40 -4.81
N THR A 72 0.45 1.41 -5.64
CA THR A 72 0.01 0.03 -5.53
C THR A 72 1.22 -0.87 -5.34
N LEU A 73 1.14 -1.76 -4.36
CA LEU A 73 2.12 -2.81 -4.16
C LEU A 73 1.72 -4.07 -4.93
N LYS A 74 2.59 -4.56 -5.81
CA LYS A 74 2.42 -5.86 -6.49
C LYS A 74 2.91 -7.02 -5.63
N PRO A 75 2.55 -8.28 -5.97
CA PRO A 75 3.09 -9.46 -5.30
C PRO A 75 4.60 -9.43 -5.20
N PHE A 76 5.10 -9.73 -4.00
CA PHE A 76 6.51 -9.64 -3.64
C PHE A 76 7.06 -10.99 -3.21
N ASN A 77 8.39 -11.09 -3.15
CA ASN A 77 9.09 -12.27 -2.68
C ASN A 77 9.98 -11.91 -1.48
N VAL A 78 10.11 -12.82 -0.52
CA VAL A 78 11.07 -12.70 0.59
C VAL A 78 12.32 -13.52 0.28
N LYS A 79 13.49 -12.94 0.51
CA LYS A 79 14.81 -13.57 0.31
C LYS A 79 15.67 -13.38 1.54
N GLN A 80 16.45 -14.40 1.88
CA GLN A 80 17.46 -14.31 2.93
C GLN A 80 18.81 -13.92 2.34
N LYS A 81 19.50 -12.96 2.96
CA LYS A 81 20.83 -12.50 2.56
C LYS A 81 21.78 -12.55 3.74
N LYS A 82 23.04 -12.91 3.46
CA LYS A 82 24.13 -12.82 4.42
C LYS A 82 24.62 -11.36 4.48
N MET A 83 24.46 -10.73 5.62
CA MET A 83 24.89 -9.38 5.90
C MET A 83 26.09 -9.41 6.84
N LYS A 84 27.11 -8.62 6.53
CA LYS A 84 28.29 -8.47 7.39
C LYS A 84 28.07 -7.25 8.28
N ILE A 85 27.99 -7.46 9.59
CA ILE A 85 27.82 -6.39 10.58
C ILE A 85 29.15 -6.20 11.32
N GLY A 86 29.60 -4.94 11.41
CA GLY A 86 30.89 -4.57 12.01
C GLY A 86 32.00 -4.34 10.98
N LYS A 87 33.18 -3.95 11.47
CA LYS A 87 34.38 -3.68 10.66
C LYS A 87 35.54 -4.54 11.17
N GLY A 88 36.42 -4.98 10.27
CA GLY A 88 37.62 -5.75 10.63
C GLY A 88 37.40 -7.25 10.79
N GLU A 89 38.25 -7.89 11.59
CA GLU A 89 38.27 -9.33 11.85
C GLU A 89 37.08 -9.79 12.73
N ASP A 90 36.51 -8.90 13.54
CA ASP A 90 35.38 -9.18 14.44
C ASP A 90 34.00 -9.05 13.78
N ALA A 91 33.96 -8.86 12.46
CA ALA A 91 32.71 -8.64 11.77
C ALA A 91 31.89 -9.94 11.67
N ALA A 92 30.70 -9.92 12.27
CA ALA A 92 29.77 -11.03 12.27
C ALA A 92 29.00 -11.13 10.95
N ILE A 93 28.74 -12.36 10.50
CA ILE A 93 27.84 -12.61 9.37
C ILE A 93 26.49 -13.03 9.95
N VAL A 94 25.46 -12.24 9.69
CA VAL A 94 24.07 -12.54 10.06
C VAL A 94 23.24 -12.83 8.81
N LEU A 95 22.19 -13.63 8.98
CA LEU A 95 21.17 -13.80 7.94
C LEU A 95 20.06 -12.80 8.23
N ALA A 96 19.79 -11.94 7.25
CA ALA A 96 18.69 -10.98 7.29
C ALA A 96 17.69 -11.28 6.17
N GLU A 97 16.41 -11.01 6.44
CA GLU A 97 15.32 -11.21 5.50
C GLU A 97 15.02 -9.91 4.77
N PHE A 98 14.80 -10.01 3.46
CA PHE A 98 14.50 -8.87 2.61
C PHE A 98 13.28 -9.18 1.74
N ALA A 99 12.31 -8.27 1.72
CA ALA A 99 11.24 -8.29 0.75
C ALA A 99 11.63 -7.51 -0.52
N GLN A 100 11.45 -8.13 -1.68
CA GLN A 100 11.62 -7.49 -2.98
C GLN A 100 10.28 -7.00 -3.48
N LEU A 101 10.04 -5.70 -3.30
CA LEU A 101 8.78 -5.05 -3.59
C LEU A 101 8.79 -4.47 -5.00
N LYS A 102 7.62 -4.50 -5.63
CA LYS A 102 7.34 -3.75 -6.86
C LYS A 102 6.18 -2.81 -6.59
N ILE A 103 6.47 -1.53 -6.60
CA ILE A 103 5.54 -0.42 -6.37
C ILE A 103 5.19 0.18 -7.73
N ILE A 104 3.92 0.49 -7.94
CA ILE A 104 3.41 1.14 -9.15
C ILE A 104 2.67 2.40 -8.74
N THR A 105 2.93 3.49 -9.43
CA THR A 105 2.20 4.76 -9.26
C THR A 105 1.98 5.39 -10.63
N LEU A 106 1.07 6.36 -10.72
CA LEU A 106 0.84 7.09 -11.95
C LEU A 106 2.06 7.94 -12.28
N LEU A 107 2.47 7.95 -13.55
CA LEU A 107 3.53 8.81 -14.02
C LEU A 107 2.94 10.15 -14.45
N ASP A 108 3.54 11.23 -14.00
CA ASP A 108 3.17 12.57 -14.42
C ASP A 108 3.62 12.83 -15.87
N GLU A 109 2.86 13.64 -16.62
CA GLU A 109 3.14 13.90 -18.04
C GLU A 109 4.53 14.51 -18.29
N GLN A 110 5.10 15.19 -17.28
CA GLN A 110 6.38 15.88 -17.36
C GLN A 110 7.55 15.02 -16.86
N GLY A 111 7.29 13.82 -16.32
CA GLY A 111 8.29 12.95 -15.72
C GLY A 111 8.99 13.55 -14.49
N LYS A 112 8.40 14.59 -13.88
CA LYS A 112 8.89 15.22 -12.66
C LYS A 112 9.03 14.20 -11.53
N LEU A 113 8.09 13.26 -11.43
CA LEU A 113 8.14 12.20 -10.42
C LEU A 113 9.43 11.38 -10.50
N MET A 114 9.92 11.11 -11.72
CA MET A 114 11.19 10.41 -11.91
C MET A 114 12.40 11.27 -11.53
N GLN A 115 12.33 12.58 -11.76
CA GLN A 115 13.39 13.52 -11.38
C GLN A 115 13.48 13.64 -9.85
N ASP A 116 12.34 13.77 -9.19
CA ASP A 116 12.22 13.87 -7.73
C ASP A 116 12.65 12.56 -7.03
N LEU A 117 12.48 11.41 -7.70
CA LEU A 117 12.93 10.11 -7.20
C LEU A 117 14.47 9.92 -7.29
N TYR A 118 15.13 10.58 -8.25
CA TYR A 118 16.55 10.33 -8.55
C TYR A 118 17.51 10.46 -7.36
N PRO A 119 17.39 11.48 -6.47
CA PRO A 119 18.25 11.62 -5.28
C PRO A 119 18.20 10.41 -4.33
N PHE A 120 17.08 9.68 -4.31
CA PHE A 120 16.84 8.54 -3.43
C PHE A 120 17.30 7.21 -4.04
N PHE A 121 17.68 7.20 -5.32
CA PHE A 121 18.07 5.98 -6.02
C PHE A 121 19.38 5.38 -5.48
N ASN A 122 19.38 4.07 -5.21
CA ASN A 122 20.51 3.34 -4.62
C ASN A 122 21.04 3.93 -3.30
N ARG A 123 20.18 4.61 -2.53
CA ARG A 123 20.45 5.07 -1.16
C ARG A 123 19.79 4.14 -0.14
N VAL A 124 20.28 4.22 1.10
CA VAL A 124 19.64 3.58 2.26
C VAL A 124 18.60 4.54 2.80
N LEU A 125 17.36 4.08 2.86
CA LEU A 125 16.19 4.88 3.17
C LEU A 125 15.38 4.21 4.28
N SER A 126 14.66 5.01 5.04
CA SER A 126 13.48 4.54 5.76
C SER A 126 12.26 4.64 4.84
N MET A 127 11.39 3.63 4.87
CA MET A 127 10.15 3.61 4.11
C MET A 127 8.96 3.46 5.04
N ASP A 128 8.03 4.40 4.97
CA ASP A 128 6.76 4.34 5.66
C ASP A 128 5.65 4.02 4.67
N VAL A 129 4.86 3.01 4.99
CA VAL A 129 3.69 2.60 4.21
C VAL A 129 2.44 2.82 5.04
N GLU A 130 1.54 3.62 4.52
CA GLU A 130 0.25 3.92 5.15
C GLU A 130 -0.87 3.52 4.21
N ASP A 131 -1.89 2.87 4.75
CA ASP A 131 -3.10 2.61 3.98
C ASP A 131 -3.76 3.97 3.70
N LEU A 132 -4.12 4.23 2.44
CA LEU A 132 -4.98 5.40 2.19
C LEU A 132 -6.30 5.14 2.91
N PRO A 133 -6.81 6.08 3.73
CA PRO A 133 -8.17 5.98 4.20
C PRO A 133 -9.05 5.82 2.97
N SER A 134 -9.88 4.78 2.95
CA SER A 134 -10.79 4.55 1.84
C SER A 134 -11.57 5.84 1.62
N MET A 135 -11.27 6.55 0.54
CA MET A 135 -12.24 7.50 0.01
C MET A 135 -13.47 6.64 -0.21
N LYS A 136 -14.51 6.89 0.60
CA LYS A 136 -15.85 6.45 0.28
C LYS A 136 -16.17 7.14 -1.04
N PHE A 137 -15.80 6.50 -2.16
CA PHE A 137 -16.32 6.85 -3.47
C PHE A 137 -17.83 6.88 -3.28
N GLY A 138 -18.40 8.07 -3.43
CA GLY A 138 -19.73 8.37 -2.97
C GLY A 138 -20.68 7.27 -3.40
N THR A 139 -21.31 6.63 -2.41
CA THR A 139 -22.63 6.08 -2.62
C THR A 139 -23.44 7.23 -3.21
N THR A 140 -23.72 7.19 -4.50
CA THR A 140 -24.72 8.08 -5.09
C THR A 140 -25.99 7.91 -4.27
N ALA A 141 -26.71 9.02 -4.05
CA ALA A 141 -27.88 9.07 -3.19
C ALA A 141 -29.03 8.13 -3.61
N GLU A 142 -28.85 7.33 -4.66
CA GLU A 142 -29.82 6.37 -5.20
C GLU A 142 -29.80 5.01 -4.48
N ASP A 143 -28.69 4.61 -3.83
CA ASP A 143 -28.63 3.30 -3.14
C ASP A 143 -29.24 3.31 -1.73
N LYS A 144 -29.67 4.48 -1.22
CA LYS A 144 -30.35 4.58 0.09
C LYS A 144 -31.85 4.26 0.04
N ALA A 145 -32.44 4.07 -1.14
CA ALA A 145 -33.88 3.87 -1.26
C ALA A 145 -34.33 2.39 -1.13
N GLU A 146 -33.44 1.43 -1.29
CA GLU A 146 -33.82 0.00 -1.29
C GLU A 146 -33.74 -0.67 0.09
N GLU A 147 -32.97 -0.14 1.04
CA GLU A 147 -32.81 -0.76 2.36
C GLU A 147 -33.94 -0.38 3.35
N ASP A 148 -34.62 0.76 3.15
CA ASP A 148 -35.75 1.20 3.99
C ASP A 148 -37.13 0.65 3.56
N ALA A 149 -37.22 -0.09 2.45
CA ALA A 149 -38.51 -0.57 1.92
C ALA A 149 -38.95 -1.95 2.46
N ILE A 150 -38.08 -2.70 3.15
CA ILE A 150 -38.35 -4.09 3.58
C ILE A 150 -38.61 -4.24 5.09
N GLY A 151 -38.66 -3.12 5.84
CA GLY A 151 -38.71 -3.11 7.31
C GLY A 151 -40.04 -2.76 7.97
N ALA A 152 -41.18 -2.79 7.25
CA ALA A 152 -42.49 -2.44 7.83
C ALA A 152 -43.49 -3.60 7.72
N VAL A 153 -43.25 -4.67 8.49
CA VAL A 153 -44.35 -5.58 8.89
C VAL A 153 -44.70 -5.24 10.33
N ALA A 154 -45.88 -4.64 10.50
CA ALA A 154 -46.43 -4.24 11.79
C ALA A 154 -46.62 -5.45 12.71
N PRO A 155 -46.34 -5.34 14.02
CA PRO A 155 -46.81 -6.33 14.99
C PRO A 155 -48.32 -6.13 15.22
N ASP A 156 -49.08 -7.17 14.89
CA ASP A 156 -50.52 -7.29 15.15
C ASP A 156 -50.78 -7.15 16.65
N SER A 157 -51.71 -6.27 17.01
CA SER A 157 -52.17 -6.10 18.40
C SER A 157 -53.18 -7.20 18.76
N PRO A 158 -53.19 -7.70 20.00
CA PRO A 158 -54.19 -8.68 20.42
C PRO A 158 -55.54 -7.97 20.66
N GLU A 159 -56.57 -8.34 19.90
CA GLU A 159 -57.96 -8.02 20.23
C GLU A 159 -58.43 -8.90 21.39
N ASP A 160 -58.75 -8.22 22.50
CA ASP A 160 -59.52 -8.71 23.63
C ASP A 160 -61.01 -8.50 23.29
N THR A 161 -61.79 -9.58 23.20
CA THR A 161 -63.26 -9.50 23.28
C THR A 161 -63.79 -10.58 24.20
N SER A 162 -64.32 -10.12 25.32
CA SER A 162 -65.17 -10.82 26.27
C SER A 162 -66.57 -11.14 25.70
N GLU A 163 -67.16 -12.22 26.23
CA GLU A 163 -68.60 -12.51 26.44
C GLU A 163 -69.52 -12.84 25.23
N ASN A 164 -70.00 -14.10 25.15
CA ASN A 164 -71.37 -14.53 25.52
C ASN A 164 -71.81 -15.82 24.76
N GLU A 165 -72.02 -16.90 25.52
CA GLU A 165 -73.18 -17.81 25.59
C GLU A 165 -72.81 -19.21 26.12
#